data_AF-A0A942C2W2-F1
#
_entry.id   AF-A0A942C2W2-F1
#
_cell.length_a   1.000
_cell.length_b   1.000
_cell.length_c   1.000
_cell.angle_alpha   90.00
_cell.angle_beta   90.00
_cell.angle_gamma   90.00
#
_symmetry.space_group_name_H-M   'P 1'
#
loop_
_entity.id
_entity.type
_entity.pdbx_description
1 polymer ?
#
loop_
_entity_poly.entity_id
_entity_poly.type
_entity_poly.pdbx_seq_one_letter_code
_entity_poly.pdbx_strand_id
1 'polypeptide(L)'
;MQFDNVTFQGPAIAEPALLAILPDEYRQLLTQLNGFIAFAGGLHLRGLCDDPDWHSLQKVWTGDLALAKLYPNLTEQDIPFGQDCVGDQFILRDEVVHRLWAETGEIESLGCGFNEFLTYAAVDPVGYLSLQPLLQFQHEGGNLQPGKLLSVYPPFCTKEAADGVSLRAISALERISFLADFAAQIRA
;
A
#
# COMPACT_ATOMS: atom_id res chain seq x y z
N MET A 1 -0.84 11.28 -16.98
CA MET A 1 -1.11 11.36 -15.53
C MET A 1 0.14 11.91 -14.86
N GLN A 2 0.00 12.88 -13.94
CA GLN A 2 1.13 13.45 -13.22
C GLN A 2 0.95 13.14 -11.74
N PHE A 3 1.96 12.53 -11.13
CA PHE A 3 1.99 12.26 -9.70
C PHE A 3 2.85 13.33 -9.03
N ASP A 4 2.27 13.99 -8.03
CA ASP A 4 2.95 15.07 -7.32
C ASP A 4 3.76 14.52 -6.14
N ASN A 5 4.81 15.24 -5.76
CA ASN A 5 5.66 14.93 -4.61
C ASN A 5 6.15 13.47 -4.61
N VAL A 6 6.70 13.02 -5.75
CA VAL A 6 7.33 11.71 -5.87
C VAL A 6 8.61 11.69 -5.03
N THR A 7 8.65 10.84 -4.01
CA THR A 7 9.76 10.74 -3.05
C THR A 7 10.68 9.56 -3.32
N PHE A 8 10.23 8.61 -4.15
CA PHE A 8 11.01 7.44 -4.54
C PHE A 8 10.54 6.90 -5.90
N GLN A 9 11.48 6.37 -6.67
CA GLN A 9 11.25 5.60 -7.89
C GLN A 9 12.03 4.30 -7.79
N GLY A 10 11.40 3.19 -8.16
CA GLY A 10 12.04 1.88 -8.05
C GLY A 10 13.25 1.72 -8.98
N PRO A 11 14.16 0.79 -8.65
CA PRO A 11 15.31 0.47 -9.49
C PRO A 11 14.87 -0.23 -10.78
N ALA A 12 15.83 -0.59 -11.63
CA ALA A 12 15.56 -1.42 -12.81
C ALA A 12 14.87 -2.74 -12.43
N ILE A 13 13.98 -3.22 -13.31
CA ILE A 13 13.26 -4.48 -13.11
C ILE A 13 14.23 -5.65 -13.00
N ALA A 14 14.15 -6.39 -11.90
CA ALA A 14 14.95 -7.60 -11.67
C ALA A 14 14.22 -8.90 -12.05
N GLU A 15 12.88 -8.87 -12.15
CA GLU A 15 12.03 -10.05 -12.23
C GLU A 15 11.18 -10.10 -13.53
N PRO A 16 11.78 -10.42 -14.69
CA PRO A 16 11.07 -10.44 -15.98
C PRO A 16 9.99 -11.53 -16.06
N ALA A 17 10.14 -12.63 -15.31
CA ALA A 17 9.16 -13.71 -15.26
C ALA A 17 7.87 -13.26 -14.57
N LEU A 18 7.97 -12.55 -13.43
CA LEU A 18 6.81 -11.97 -12.77
C LEU A 18 6.17 -10.88 -13.65
N LEU A 19 6.98 -10.03 -14.28
CA LEU A 19 6.47 -9.00 -15.19
C LEU A 19 5.58 -9.59 -16.29
N ALA A 20 5.91 -10.76 -16.83
CA ALA A 20 5.19 -11.39 -17.92
C ALA A 20 3.77 -11.85 -17.54
N ILE A 21 3.51 -12.15 -16.25
CA ILE A 21 2.23 -12.64 -15.74
C ILE A 21 1.34 -11.55 -15.15
N LEU A 22 1.84 -10.31 -15.04
CA LEU A 22 1.04 -9.19 -14.53
C LEU A 22 0.00 -8.73 -15.56
N PRO A 23 -1.16 -8.23 -15.10
CA PRO A 23 -2.14 -7.57 -15.96
C PRO A 23 -1.54 -6.43 -16.78
N ASP A 24 -2.07 -6.24 -17.99
CA ASP A 24 -1.48 -5.38 -19.02
C ASP A 24 -1.21 -3.95 -18.55
N GLU A 25 -2.19 -3.33 -17.88
CA GLU A 25 -2.06 -1.94 -17.41
C GLU A 25 -0.95 -1.79 -16.37
N TYR A 26 -0.88 -2.72 -15.41
CA TYR A 26 0.14 -2.66 -14.36
C TYR A 26 1.53 -2.97 -14.93
N ARG A 27 1.63 -3.96 -15.83
CA ARG A 27 2.86 -4.28 -16.55
C ARG A 27 3.39 -3.10 -17.36
N GLN A 28 2.50 -2.41 -18.08
CA GLN A 28 2.86 -1.22 -18.85
C GLN A 28 3.40 -0.11 -17.96
N LEU A 29 2.77 0.14 -16.81
CA LEU A 29 3.27 1.08 -15.81
C LEU A 29 4.69 0.69 -15.36
N LEU A 30 4.89 -0.54 -14.89
CA LEU A 30 6.18 -0.99 -14.35
C LEU A 30 7.32 -0.90 -15.38
N THR A 31 7.02 -1.15 -16.65
CA THR A 31 8.00 -1.04 -17.75
C THR A 31 8.47 0.41 -17.94
N GLN A 32 7.60 1.39 -17.68
CA GLN A 32 7.96 2.82 -17.74
C GLN A 32 8.60 3.31 -16.45
N LEU A 33 8.05 2.88 -15.31
CA LEU A 33 8.44 3.28 -13.98
C LEU A 33 8.16 2.12 -13.03
N ASN A 34 9.22 1.45 -12.56
CA ASN A 34 9.15 0.22 -11.79
C ASN A 34 8.71 0.46 -10.33
N GLY A 35 7.49 0.96 -10.14
CA GLY A 35 6.97 1.38 -8.84
C GLY A 35 7.50 2.76 -8.42
N PHE A 36 6.77 3.39 -7.51
CA PHE A 36 7.12 4.71 -6.97
C PHE A 36 6.38 5.00 -5.66
N ILE A 37 6.81 6.06 -4.97
CA ILE A 37 6.07 6.67 -3.86
C ILE A 37 5.68 8.08 -4.27
N ALA A 38 4.37 8.36 -4.28
CA ALA A 38 3.78 9.65 -4.63
C ALA A 38 3.10 10.31 -3.42
N PHE A 39 2.72 11.58 -3.59
CA PHE A 39 1.98 12.38 -2.61
C PHE A 39 2.67 12.42 -1.25
N ALA A 40 4.01 12.58 -1.24
CA ALA A 40 4.83 12.63 -0.04
C ALA A 40 4.66 11.41 0.90
N GLY A 41 4.42 10.22 0.32
CA GLY A 41 4.20 8.98 1.06
C GLY A 41 2.74 8.52 1.12
N GLY A 42 1.81 9.26 0.50
CA GLY A 42 0.39 8.94 0.48
C GLY A 42 0.03 7.71 -0.36
N LEU A 43 0.76 7.47 -1.44
CA LEU A 43 0.61 6.27 -2.28
C LEU A 43 1.96 5.65 -2.55
N HIS A 44 2.08 4.36 -2.29
CA HIS A 44 3.23 3.57 -2.67
C HIS A 44 2.79 2.45 -3.62
N LEU A 45 3.21 2.54 -4.88
CA LEU A 45 3.12 1.45 -5.86
C LEU A 45 4.40 0.62 -5.83
N ARG A 46 4.26 -0.69 -5.67
CA ARG A 46 5.39 -1.61 -5.58
C ARG A 46 6.01 -1.87 -6.94
N GLY A 47 7.31 -2.11 -6.93
CA GLY A 47 8.11 -2.47 -8.09
C GLY A 47 8.51 -3.95 -8.09
N LEU A 48 9.01 -4.42 -9.22
CA LEU A 48 9.62 -5.72 -9.39
C LEU A 48 11.14 -5.60 -9.18
N CYS A 49 11.57 -5.75 -7.93
CA CYS A 49 12.97 -5.68 -7.51
C CYS A 49 13.21 -6.54 -6.26
N ASP A 50 14.47 -6.91 -6.04
CA ASP A 50 14.91 -7.58 -4.81
C ASP A 50 15.21 -6.60 -3.67
N ASP A 51 15.78 -5.45 -4.01
CA ASP A 51 16.17 -4.39 -3.08
C ASP A 51 15.65 -3.03 -3.59
N PRO A 52 15.04 -2.19 -2.73
CA PRO A 52 14.76 -2.47 -1.33
C PRO A 52 13.55 -3.39 -1.12
N ASP A 53 13.62 -4.22 -0.08
CA ASP A 53 12.60 -5.23 0.25
C ASP A 53 11.20 -4.64 0.48
N TRP A 54 11.11 -3.46 1.09
CA TRP A 54 9.86 -2.74 1.32
C TRP A 54 9.15 -2.29 0.03
N HIS A 55 9.88 -2.19 -1.09
CA HIS A 55 9.35 -1.81 -2.39
C HIS A 55 8.96 -3.00 -3.26
N SER A 56 9.50 -4.18 -2.95
CA SER A 56 9.33 -5.38 -3.75
C SER A 56 7.90 -5.89 -3.72
N LEU A 57 7.28 -6.00 -4.90
CA LEU A 57 6.00 -6.69 -5.08
C LEU A 57 6.13 -8.16 -4.70
N GLN A 58 7.22 -8.82 -5.09
CA GLN A 58 7.44 -10.24 -4.83
C GLN A 58 7.42 -10.53 -3.32
N LYS A 59 8.05 -9.67 -2.51
CA LYS A 59 8.09 -9.79 -1.04
C LYS A 59 6.71 -9.98 -0.41
N VAL A 60 5.71 -9.25 -0.90
CA VAL A 60 4.33 -9.24 -0.36
C VAL A 60 3.32 -10.01 -1.19
N TRP A 61 3.67 -10.47 -2.39
CA TRP A 61 2.78 -11.28 -3.23
C TRP A 61 3.06 -12.77 -3.09
N THR A 62 4.29 -13.21 -3.32
CA THR A 62 4.68 -14.63 -3.33
C THR A 62 5.75 -14.97 -2.29
N GLY A 63 6.37 -13.96 -1.68
CA GLY A 63 7.44 -14.07 -0.70
C GLY A 63 7.00 -14.52 0.69
N ASP A 64 7.87 -14.27 1.67
CA ASP A 64 7.66 -14.58 3.08
C ASP A 64 6.57 -13.71 3.73
N LEU A 65 6.39 -12.47 3.25
CA LEU A 65 5.31 -11.58 3.68
C LEU A 65 4.12 -11.58 2.71
N ALA A 66 3.94 -12.66 1.95
CA ALA A 66 2.81 -12.82 1.04
C ALA A 66 1.47 -12.55 1.74
N LEU A 67 0.72 -11.54 1.31
CA LEU A 67 -0.50 -11.13 2.01
C LEU A 67 -1.57 -12.23 2.05
N ALA A 68 -1.60 -13.12 1.06
CA ALA A 68 -2.46 -14.30 1.05
C ALA A 68 -2.18 -15.29 2.20
N LYS A 69 -0.96 -15.28 2.77
CA LYS A 69 -0.61 -16.06 3.97
C LYS A 69 -1.03 -15.37 5.26
N LEU A 70 -1.15 -14.04 5.22
CA LEU A 70 -1.38 -13.18 6.38
C LEU A 70 -2.87 -12.88 6.59
N TYR A 71 -3.65 -12.77 5.51
CA TYR A 71 -5.06 -12.44 5.54
C TYR A 71 -5.90 -13.54 4.86
N PRO A 72 -6.84 -14.19 5.57
CA PRO A 72 -7.59 -15.33 5.04
C PRO A 72 -8.57 -14.98 3.91
N ASN A 73 -8.85 -13.68 3.72
CA ASN A 73 -9.75 -13.19 2.68
C ASN A 73 -9.01 -12.97 1.33
N LEU A 74 -7.70 -13.18 1.30
CA LEU A 74 -6.87 -13.09 0.11
C LEU A 74 -6.45 -14.48 -0.37
N THR A 75 -6.17 -14.58 -1.66
CA THR A 75 -5.67 -15.77 -2.35
C THR A 75 -4.37 -15.44 -3.06
N GLU A 76 -3.62 -16.44 -3.50
CA GLU A 76 -2.36 -16.25 -4.23
C GLU A 76 -2.54 -15.52 -5.59
N GLN A 77 -3.76 -15.47 -6.12
CA GLN A 77 -4.09 -14.74 -7.35
C GLN A 77 -4.26 -13.23 -7.13
N ASP A 78 -4.41 -12.80 -5.86
CA ASP A 78 -4.58 -11.39 -5.51
C ASP A 78 -3.24 -10.66 -5.54
N ILE A 79 -3.15 -9.60 -6.35
CA ILE A 79 -1.89 -8.89 -6.58
C ILE A 79 -1.83 -7.63 -5.71
N PRO A 80 -1.00 -7.58 -4.65
CA PRO A 80 -0.89 -6.42 -3.76
C PRO A 80 0.01 -5.32 -4.35
N PHE A 81 -0.49 -4.68 -5.41
CA PHE A 81 0.27 -3.74 -6.22
C PHE A 81 0.70 -2.47 -5.48
N GLY A 82 0.05 -2.11 -4.37
CA GLY A 82 0.38 -0.90 -3.63
C GLY A 82 -0.14 -0.85 -2.21
N GLN A 83 0.14 0.26 -1.53
CA GLN A 83 -0.35 0.58 -0.20
C GLN A 83 -0.42 2.10 0.03
N ASP A 84 -1.18 2.51 1.03
CA ASP A 84 -1.25 3.90 1.48
C ASP A 84 -0.22 4.23 2.58
N CYS A 85 -0.33 5.44 3.16
CA CYS A 85 0.58 5.92 4.19
C CYS A 85 0.45 5.23 5.56
N VAL A 86 -0.66 4.55 5.86
CA VAL A 86 -0.89 3.87 7.15
C VAL A 86 -0.75 2.36 7.06
N GLY A 87 -0.64 1.83 5.84
CA GLY A 87 -0.42 0.41 5.56
C GLY A 87 -1.64 -0.35 5.07
N ASP A 88 -2.73 0.33 4.70
CA ASP A 88 -3.81 -0.32 3.96
C ASP A 88 -3.31 -0.67 2.56
N GLN A 89 -3.74 -1.84 2.07
CA GLN A 89 -3.17 -2.42 0.86
C GLN A 89 -4.13 -2.26 -0.31
N PHE A 90 -3.60 -1.95 -1.48
CA PHE A 90 -4.34 -1.97 -2.73
C PHE A 90 -4.05 -3.27 -3.48
N ILE A 91 -5.12 -3.98 -3.80
CA ILE A 91 -5.10 -5.33 -4.36
C ILE A 91 -5.76 -5.28 -5.73
N LEU A 92 -5.16 -5.90 -6.74
CA LEU A 92 -5.77 -6.11 -8.04
C LEU A 92 -6.25 -7.56 -8.10
N ARG A 93 -7.57 -7.74 -8.20
CA ARG A 93 -8.28 -9.03 -8.24
C ARG A 93 -9.25 -8.99 -9.42
N ASP A 94 -9.11 -9.93 -10.35
CA ASP A 94 -9.98 -10.02 -11.54
C ASP A 94 -10.13 -8.67 -12.27
N GLU A 95 -9.01 -7.96 -12.47
CA GLU A 95 -8.92 -6.61 -13.08
C GLU A 95 -9.59 -5.47 -12.31
N VAL A 96 -10.18 -5.75 -11.14
CA VAL A 96 -10.79 -4.76 -10.25
C VAL A 96 -9.86 -4.45 -9.09
N VAL A 97 -9.76 -3.17 -8.75
CA VAL A 97 -9.01 -2.72 -7.57
C VAL A 97 -9.88 -2.88 -6.33
N HIS A 98 -9.27 -3.48 -5.31
CA HIS A 98 -9.80 -3.61 -3.96
C HIS A 98 -8.88 -2.91 -2.96
N ARG A 99 -9.47 -2.43 -1.87
CA ARG A 99 -8.74 -2.01 -0.66
C ARG A 99 -8.84 -3.11 0.37
N LEU A 100 -7.71 -3.48 0.94
CA LEU A 100 -7.62 -4.26 2.17
C LEU A 100 -7.42 -3.29 3.33
N TRP A 101 -8.39 -3.24 4.22
CA TRP A 101 -8.29 -2.57 5.52
C TRP A 101 -7.39 -3.43 6.41
N ALA A 102 -6.13 -3.03 6.55
CA ALA A 102 -5.10 -3.89 7.11
C ALA A 102 -5.29 -4.12 8.62
N GLU A 103 -5.96 -3.20 9.33
CA GLU A 103 -6.28 -3.39 10.75
C GLU A 103 -7.32 -4.48 11.01
N THR A 104 -8.25 -4.72 10.06
CA THR A 104 -9.39 -5.64 10.23
C THR A 104 -9.34 -6.87 9.33
N GLY A 105 -8.50 -6.84 8.30
CA GLY A 105 -8.47 -7.86 7.25
C GLY A 105 -9.67 -7.81 6.31
N GLU A 106 -10.51 -6.77 6.39
CA GLU A 106 -11.66 -6.60 5.51
C GLU A 106 -11.23 -6.14 4.12
N ILE A 107 -11.93 -6.62 3.09
CA ILE A 107 -11.66 -6.27 1.70
C ILE A 107 -12.89 -5.59 1.13
N GLU A 108 -12.68 -4.42 0.54
CA GLU A 108 -13.69 -3.61 -0.12
C GLU A 108 -13.32 -3.45 -1.60
N SER A 109 -14.29 -3.61 -2.51
CA SER A 109 -14.07 -3.28 -3.92
C SER A 109 -14.15 -1.77 -4.12
N LEU A 110 -13.19 -1.20 -4.85
CA LEU A 110 -13.25 0.19 -5.28
C LEU A 110 -14.02 0.37 -6.60
N GLY A 111 -14.46 -0.73 -7.21
CA GLY A 111 -15.31 -0.73 -8.41
C GLY A 111 -14.66 -0.14 -9.66
N CYS A 112 -13.33 -0.08 -9.70
CA CYS A 112 -12.57 0.51 -10.80
C CYS A 112 -11.37 -0.35 -11.20
N GLY A 113 -10.90 -0.17 -12.43
CA GLY A 113 -9.67 -0.78 -12.93
C GLY A 113 -8.40 -0.08 -12.43
N PHE A 114 -7.24 -0.62 -12.78
CA PHE A 114 -5.95 -0.11 -12.31
C PHE A 114 -5.68 1.32 -12.80
N ASN A 115 -5.84 1.61 -14.10
CA ASN A 115 -5.63 2.96 -14.63
C ASN A 115 -6.64 3.99 -14.08
N GLU A 116 -7.89 3.58 -13.85
CA GLU A 116 -8.91 4.43 -13.24
C GLU A 116 -8.57 4.76 -11.79
N PHE A 117 -8.15 3.76 -10.99
CA PHE A 117 -7.65 3.96 -9.63
C PHE A 117 -6.55 5.02 -9.58
N LEU A 118 -5.54 4.90 -10.46
CA LEU A 118 -4.45 5.86 -10.54
C LEU A 118 -4.94 7.27 -10.92
N THR A 119 -5.94 7.35 -11.81
CA THR A 119 -6.56 8.62 -12.22
C THR A 119 -7.29 9.27 -11.04
N TYR A 120 -8.10 8.52 -10.31
CA TYR A 120 -8.82 9.03 -9.14
C TYR A 120 -7.87 9.47 -8.04
N ALA A 121 -6.82 8.69 -7.77
CA ALA A 121 -5.76 9.05 -6.83
C ALA A 121 -5.02 10.34 -7.24
N ALA A 122 -4.82 10.59 -8.54
CA ALA A 122 -4.20 11.82 -9.01
C ALA A 122 -5.14 13.03 -8.95
N VAL A 123 -6.44 12.85 -9.12
CA VAL A 123 -7.44 13.93 -9.12
C VAL A 123 -7.75 14.43 -7.71
N ASP A 124 -7.93 13.52 -6.76
CA ASP A 124 -8.19 13.85 -5.35
C ASP A 124 -7.42 12.90 -4.43
N PRO A 125 -6.08 13.07 -4.30
CA PRO A 125 -5.28 12.17 -3.50
C PRO A 125 -5.72 12.13 -2.04
N VAL A 126 -6.12 13.28 -1.47
CA VAL A 126 -6.47 13.38 -0.05
C VAL A 126 -7.78 12.66 0.26
N GLY A 127 -8.82 12.90 -0.53
CA GLY A 127 -10.11 12.24 -0.35
C GLY A 127 -10.05 10.76 -0.72
N TYR A 128 -9.47 10.43 -1.87
CA TYR A 128 -9.51 9.08 -2.42
C TYR A 128 -8.62 8.09 -1.66
N LEU A 129 -7.43 8.52 -1.25
CA LEU A 129 -6.47 7.69 -0.49
C LEU A 129 -6.55 7.93 1.03
N SER A 130 -7.52 8.72 1.50
CA SER A 130 -7.73 9.00 2.93
C SER A 130 -6.47 9.54 3.63
N LEU A 131 -5.79 10.53 3.02
CA LEU A 131 -4.48 11.03 3.47
C LEU A 131 -4.53 11.97 4.69
N GLN A 132 -5.65 12.08 5.39
CA GLN A 132 -5.78 12.91 6.59
C GLN A 132 -4.70 12.60 7.65
N PRO A 133 -4.34 11.33 7.94
CA PRO A 133 -3.26 11.02 8.87
C PRO A 133 -1.89 11.56 8.40
N LEU A 134 -1.60 11.46 7.10
CA LEU A 134 -0.35 11.99 6.55
C LEU A 134 -0.27 13.52 6.68
N LEU A 135 -1.38 14.22 6.40
CA LEU A 135 -1.45 15.67 6.56
C LEU A 135 -1.28 16.10 8.01
N GLN A 136 -1.90 15.38 8.96
CA GLN A 136 -1.70 15.62 10.39
C GLN A 136 -0.23 15.46 10.78
N PHE A 137 0.38 14.34 10.42
CA PHE A 137 1.78 14.06 10.73
C PHE A 137 2.72 15.15 10.17
N GLN A 138 2.46 15.62 8.95
CA GLN A 138 3.24 16.72 8.34
C GLN A 138 3.02 18.06 9.04
N HIS A 139 1.79 18.35 9.46
CA HIS A 139 1.48 19.56 10.23
C HIS A 139 2.20 19.61 11.58
N GLU A 140 2.38 18.43 12.20
CA GLU A 140 3.15 18.25 13.44
C GLU A 140 4.68 18.28 13.21
N GLY A 141 5.15 18.56 11.99
CA GLY A 141 6.56 18.66 11.62
C GLY A 141 7.18 17.33 11.17
N GLY A 142 6.38 16.28 11.02
CA GLY A 142 6.80 14.99 10.51
C GLY A 142 7.11 15.00 9.00
N ASN A 143 7.95 14.08 8.57
CA ASN A 143 8.22 13.84 7.14
C ASN A 143 8.34 12.34 6.88
N LEU A 144 7.42 11.78 6.08
CA LEU A 144 7.36 10.34 5.84
C LEU A 144 8.39 9.93 4.78
N GLN A 145 9.49 9.32 5.22
CA GLN A 145 10.58 8.89 4.34
C GLN A 145 10.22 7.61 3.56
N PRO A 146 10.83 7.37 2.39
CA PRO A 146 10.76 6.08 1.71
C PRO A 146 11.09 4.90 2.64
N GLY A 147 10.36 3.79 2.49
CA GLY A 147 10.47 2.61 3.36
C GLY A 147 9.84 2.79 4.75
N LYS A 148 9.15 3.91 5.01
CA LYS A 148 8.40 4.13 6.25
C LYS A 148 6.89 4.24 5.98
N LEU A 149 6.12 3.83 6.98
CA LEU A 149 4.67 4.01 7.06
C LEU A 149 4.32 4.62 8.42
N LEU A 150 3.12 5.20 8.53
CA LEU A 150 2.58 5.70 9.77
C LEU A 150 2.00 4.56 10.61
N SER A 151 2.58 4.38 11.79
CA SER A 151 1.93 3.70 12.90
C SER A 151 0.95 4.66 13.55
N VAL A 152 -0.28 4.18 13.75
CA VAL A 152 -1.38 4.91 14.36
C VAL A 152 -1.67 4.28 15.71
N TYR A 153 -1.71 5.10 16.76
CA TYR A 153 -2.06 4.63 18.09
C TYR A 153 -3.03 5.59 18.80
N PRO A 154 -4.17 5.10 19.32
CA PRO A 154 -4.68 3.73 19.18
C PRO A 154 -5.09 3.43 17.71
N PRO A 155 -5.21 2.14 17.29
CA PRO A 155 -5.64 1.78 15.93
C PRO A 155 -7.00 2.38 15.57
N PHE A 156 -7.19 2.75 14.30
CA PHE A 156 -8.41 3.47 13.85
C PHE A 156 -9.70 2.68 14.05
N CYS A 157 -9.64 1.34 14.02
CA CYS A 157 -10.79 0.48 14.29
C CYS A 157 -11.24 0.45 15.77
N THR A 158 -10.52 1.10 16.68
CA THR A 158 -10.85 1.14 18.12
C THR A 158 -11.74 2.33 18.48
N LYS A 159 -12.44 2.27 19.62
CA LYS A 159 -13.29 3.38 20.07
C LYS A 159 -12.46 4.56 20.56
N GLU A 160 -11.31 4.26 21.14
CA GLU A 160 -10.36 5.20 21.72
C GLU A 160 -9.76 6.12 20.65
N ALA A 161 -9.70 5.69 19.38
CA ALA A 161 -9.25 6.53 18.28
C ALA A 161 -10.14 7.76 18.03
N ALA A 162 -11.38 7.75 18.52
CA ALA A 162 -12.28 8.90 18.46
C ALA A 162 -11.79 10.09 19.33
N ASP A 163 -10.95 9.83 20.34
CA ASP A 163 -10.33 10.85 21.18
C ASP A 163 -9.02 11.41 20.57
N GLY A 164 -8.69 10.98 19.36
CA GLY A 164 -7.48 11.34 18.63
C GLY A 164 -6.45 10.22 18.61
N VAL A 165 -5.48 10.35 17.70
CA VAL A 165 -4.41 9.37 17.50
C VAL A 165 -3.05 10.03 17.51
N SER A 166 -2.06 9.30 18.02
CA SER A 166 -0.64 9.61 17.87
C SER A 166 -0.10 8.94 16.60
N LEU A 167 0.73 9.68 15.87
CA LEU A 167 1.30 9.22 14.60
C LEU A 167 2.82 9.12 14.70
N ARG A 168 3.37 8.01 14.21
CA ARG A 168 4.83 7.82 14.15
C ARG A 168 5.22 7.08 12.88
N ALA A 169 6.25 7.57 12.20
CA ALA A 169 6.88 6.84 11.10
C ALA A 169 7.69 5.63 11.61
N ILE A 170 7.35 4.42 11.15
CA ILE A 170 8.04 3.15 11.43
C ILE A 170 8.38 2.41 10.14
N SER A 171 9.15 1.31 10.20
CA SER A 171 9.46 0.52 9.00
C SER A 171 8.18 0.03 8.31
N ALA A 172 8.12 0.10 6.98
CA ALA A 172 6.96 -0.36 6.23
C ALA A 172 6.68 -1.85 6.45
N LEU A 173 7.72 -2.69 6.44
CA LEU A 173 7.56 -4.13 6.67
C LEU A 173 7.17 -4.43 8.13
N GLU A 174 7.72 -3.70 9.09
CA GLU A 174 7.32 -3.81 10.51
C GLU A 174 5.83 -3.45 10.69
N ARG A 175 5.37 -2.40 10.01
CA ARG A 175 3.96 -1.98 10.02
C ARG A 175 3.05 -3.05 9.41
N ILE A 176 3.42 -3.61 8.26
CA ILE A 176 2.64 -4.67 7.60
C ILE A 176 2.51 -5.90 8.50
N SER A 177 3.62 -6.37 9.09
CA SER A 177 3.58 -7.52 10.00
C SER A 177 2.72 -7.24 11.23
N PHE A 178 2.89 -6.08 11.86
CA PHE A 178 2.08 -5.69 13.01
C PHE A 178 0.58 -5.64 12.68
N LEU A 179 0.21 -5.08 11.51
CA LEU A 179 -1.18 -5.00 11.06
C LEU A 179 -1.80 -6.38 10.88
N ALA A 180 -1.10 -7.29 10.21
CA ALA A 180 -1.55 -8.65 9.99
C ALA A 180 -1.76 -9.39 11.32
N ASP A 181 -0.78 -9.30 12.22
CA ASP A 181 -0.86 -9.92 13.55
C ASP A 181 -2.01 -9.35 14.38
N PHE A 182 -2.24 -8.03 14.30
CA PHE A 182 -3.35 -7.36 14.99
C PHE A 182 -4.70 -7.80 14.43
N ALA A 183 -4.87 -7.79 13.11
CA ALA A 183 -6.09 -8.24 12.44
C ALA A 183 -6.44 -9.70 12.76
N ALA A 184 -5.42 -10.57 12.85
CA ALA A 184 -5.60 -11.96 13.25
C ALA A 184 -6.09 -12.10 14.71
N GLN A 185 -5.56 -11.25 15.62
CA GLN A 185 -5.94 -11.27 17.04
C GLN A 185 -7.35 -10.77 17.30
N ILE A 186 -7.81 -9.71 16.60
CA ILE A 186 -9.15 -9.17 16.84
C ILE A 186 -10.29 -10.00 16.23
N ARG A 187 -9.95 -10.95 15.35
CA ARG A 187 -10.88 -11.93 14.78
C ARG A 187 -11.02 -13.21 15.62
N ALA A 188 -10.06 -13.48 16.51
CA ALA A 188 -10.03 -14.67 17.37
C ALA A 188 -11.04 -14.57 18.52
#